data_AF-A0A060ZU85-F1
#
_entry.id   AF-A0A060ZU85-F1
#
_cell.length_a   1.000
_cell.length_b   1.000
_cell.length_c   1.000
_cell.angle_alpha   90.00
_cell.angle_beta   90.00
_cell.angle_gamma   90.00
#
_symmetry.space_group_name_H-M   'P 1'
#
loop_
_entity.id
_entity.type
_entity.pdbx_description
1 polymer ?
#
loop_
_entity_poly.entity_id
_entity_poly.type
_entity_poly.pdbx_seq_one_letter_code
_entity_poly.pdbx_strand_id
1 'polypeptide(L)'
;MHIDESGQPELLFWDELVAERAAAYPEVAWGQEHIDALAAKFVLDPRRFDVVVASNLFGDILSDLAAAVAGSIGIAPAANLNPERDFPSMFEPVHGSAPDIAGRGIANPLGAIWSAAMMLDHLGHPEAATRITDAIATVLAKTDVRTPDLGGTATTEEFTDALLELV
;
A
#
# COMPACT_ATOMS: atom_id res chain seq x y z
N MET A 1 -1.32 -1.89 -15.38
CA MET A 1 -1.15 -0.53 -15.94
C MET A 1 0.28 -0.10 -15.70
N HIS A 2 0.91 0.48 -16.70
CA HIS A 2 2.28 1.02 -16.65
C HIS A 2 2.22 2.54 -16.89
N ILE A 3 3.14 3.30 -16.31
CA ILE A 3 3.19 4.76 -16.51
C ILE A 3 3.95 5.08 -17.79
N ASP A 4 3.30 5.79 -18.70
CA ASP A 4 3.96 6.31 -19.89
C ASP A 4 4.96 7.38 -19.51
N GLU A 5 6.24 7.07 -19.68
CA GLU A 5 7.34 7.99 -19.42
C GLU A 5 8.04 8.47 -20.71
N SER A 6 7.48 8.17 -21.88
CA SER A 6 8.04 8.51 -23.20
C SER A 6 8.21 10.02 -23.45
N GLY A 7 7.52 10.86 -22.68
CA GLY A 7 7.72 12.32 -22.65
C GLY A 7 9.04 12.75 -21.98
N GLN A 8 9.76 11.84 -21.33
CA GLN A 8 11.04 12.07 -20.68
C GLN A 8 12.13 11.20 -21.35
N PRO A 9 13.09 11.81 -22.06
CA PRO A 9 14.08 11.07 -22.87
C PRO A 9 14.93 10.06 -22.08
N GLU A 10 15.08 10.27 -20.77
CA GLU A 10 15.85 9.42 -19.87
C GLU A 10 15.15 8.10 -19.51
N LEU A 11 13.83 8.01 -19.78
CA LEU A 11 12.95 6.91 -19.38
C LEU A 11 12.42 6.09 -20.57
N LEU A 12 12.87 6.38 -21.80
CA LEU A 12 12.55 5.57 -23.00
C LEU A 12 12.90 4.08 -22.83
N PHE A 13 13.97 3.78 -22.09
CA PHE A 13 14.37 2.41 -21.78
C PHE A 13 13.35 1.67 -20.90
N TRP A 14 12.61 2.40 -20.06
CA TRP A 14 11.63 1.81 -19.14
C TRP A 14 10.42 1.25 -19.90
N ASP A 15 9.87 2.02 -20.85
CA ASP A 15 8.75 1.57 -21.69
C ASP A 15 9.13 0.36 -22.56
N GLU A 16 10.31 0.37 -23.16
CA GLU A 16 10.84 -0.75 -23.95
C GLU A 16 10.99 -2.01 -23.10
N LEU A 17 11.54 -1.89 -21.89
CA LEU A 17 11.75 -3.01 -20.98
C LEU A 17 10.41 -3.59 -20.48
N VAL A 18 9.44 -2.76 -20.15
CA VAL A 18 8.11 -3.22 -19.73
C VAL A 18 7.42 -3.96 -20.88
N ALA A 19 7.49 -3.43 -22.11
CA ALA A 19 6.93 -4.10 -23.28
C ALA A 19 7.62 -5.46 -23.55
N GLU A 20 8.95 -5.52 -23.46
CA GLU A 20 9.72 -6.76 -23.60
C GLU A 20 9.28 -7.80 -22.55
N ARG A 21 9.18 -7.39 -21.28
CA ARG A 21 8.76 -8.28 -20.19
C ARG A 21 7.31 -8.71 -20.34
N ALA A 22 6.41 -7.82 -20.73
CA ALA A 22 5.00 -8.15 -20.92
C ALA A 22 4.78 -9.16 -22.06
N ALA A 23 5.62 -9.14 -23.11
CA ALA A 23 5.58 -10.15 -24.17
C ALA A 23 5.85 -11.59 -23.67
N ALA A 24 6.54 -11.74 -22.53
CA ALA A 24 6.77 -13.04 -21.89
C ALA A 24 5.56 -13.55 -21.08
N TYR A 25 4.55 -12.71 -20.83
CA TYR A 25 3.34 -13.02 -20.04
C TYR A 25 2.05 -12.63 -20.79
N PRO A 26 1.75 -13.28 -21.94
CA PRO A 26 0.63 -12.90 -22.82
C PRO A 26 -0.76 -13.04 -22.18
N GLU A 27 -0.88 -13.77 -21.09
CA GLU A 27 -2.10 -13.93 -20.29
C GLU A 27 -2.43 -12.70 -19.43
N VAL A 28 -1.46 -11.84 -19.17
CA VAL A 28 -1.63 -10.62 -18.37
C VAL A 28 -1.98 -9.46 -19.29
N ALA A 29 -3.24 -9.01 -19.21
CA ALA A 29 -3.66 -7.80 -19.92
C ALA A 29 -2.92 -6.58 -19.34
N TRP A 30 -2.26 -5.83 -20.20
CA TRP A 30 -1.53 -4.63 -19.79
C TRP A 30 -1.81 -3.46 -20.74
N GLY A 31 -1.50 -2.26 -20.24
CA GLY A 31 -1.63 -1.00 -20.96
C GLY A 31 -0.79 0.06 -20.28
N GLN A 32 -0.60 1.16 -20.97
CA GLN A 32 0.28 2.26 -20.58
C GLN A 32 -0.51 3.58 -20.54
N GLU A 33 -0.18 4.47 -19.60
CA GLU A 33 -0.87 5.74 -19.42
C GLU A 33 0.03 6.83 -18.81
N HIS A 34 -0.05 8.07 -19.32
CA HIS A 34 0.67 9.20 -18.75
C HIS A 34 0.32 9.45 -17.28
N ILE A 35 1.32 9.85 -16.49
CA ILE A 35 1.19 10.05 -15.04
C ILE A 35 0.07 11.02 -14.66
N ASP A 36 -0.13 12.09 -15.42
CA ASP A 36 -1.16 13.10 -15.16
C ASP A 36 -2.58 12.53 -15.33
N ALA A 37 -2.81 11.81 -16.43
CA ALA A 37 -4.07 11.12 -16.70
C ALA A 37 -4.30 9.97 -15.71
N LEU A 38 -3.24 9.24 -15.34
CA LEU A 38 -3.29 8.16 -14.36
C LEU A 38 -3.70 8.68 -12.98
N ALA A 39 -3.06 9.75 -12.50
CA ALA A 39 -3.38 10.39 -11.23
C ALA A 39 -4.84 10.90 -11.19
N ALA A 40 -5.32 11.51 -12.27
CA ALA A 40 -6.71 11.93 -12.38
C ALA A 40 -7.68 10.74 -12.29
N LYS A 41 -7.35 9.61 -12.93
CA LYS A 41 -8.16 8.39 -12.88
C LYS A 41 -8.14 7.69 -11.52
N PHE A 42 -7.05 7.74 -10.77
CA PHE A 42 -7.00 7.24 -9.39
C PHE A 42 -8.05 7.92 -8.51
N VAL A 43 -8.28 9.22 -8.71
CA VAL A 43 -9.30 9.96 -7.97
C VAL A 43 -10.71 9.70 -8.50
N LEU A 44 -10.88 9.66 -9.82
CA LEU A 44 -12.21 9.61 -10.46
C LEU A 44 -12.82 8.21 -10.51
N ASP A 45 -12.01 7.18 -10.73
CA ASP A 45 -12.47 5.78 -10.84
C ASP A 45 -11.35 4.80 -10.47
N PRO A 46 -10.94 4.72 -9.19
CA PRO A 46 -9.82 3.89 -8.74
C PRO A 46 -10.03 2.39 -9.00
N ARG A 47 -11.27 1.92 -9.05
CA ARG A 47 -11.64 0.49 -9.19
C ARG A 47 -11.27 -0.13 -10.53
N ARG A 48 -10.90 0.69 -11.52
CA ARG A 48 -10.45 0.21 -12.83
C ARG A 48 -9.04 -0.39 -12.79
N PHE A 49 -8.27 -0.10 -11.75
CA PHE A 49 -6.89 -0.51 -11.62
C PHE A 49 -6.80 -1.79 -10.78
N ASP A 50 -5.88 -2.66 -11.19
CA ASP A 50 -5.53 -3.89 -10.48
C ASP A 50 -4.08 -3.77 -10.00
N VAL A 51 -3.12 -3.94 -10.91
CA VAL A 51 -1.69 -3.71 -10.66
C VAL A 51 -1.20 -2.48 -11.42
N VAL A 52 -0.46 -1.61 -10.73
CA VAL A 52 0.25 -0.45 -11.30
C VAL A 52 1.74 -0.66 -11.14
N VAL A 53 2.48 -0.54 -12.25
CA VAL A 53 3.94 -0.57 -12.28
C VAL A 53 4.42 0.83 -12.61
N ALA A 54 5.36 1.34 -11.83
CA ALA A 54 5.83 2.72 -11.88
C ALA A 54 7.33 2.78 -11.59
N SER A 55 7.99 3.83 -12.08
CA SER A 55 9.31 4.21 -11.58
C SER A 55 9.24 4.66 -10.13
N ASN A 56 10.39 4.80 -9.47
CA ASN A 56 10.48 5.10 -8.03
C ASN A 56 9.65 6.34 -7.63
N LEU A 57 9.90 7.49 -8.25
CA LEU A 57 9.22 8.75 -7.90
C LEU A 57 7.71 8.69 -8.14
N PHE A 58 7.27 8.12 -9.27
CA PHE A 58 5.84 8.04 -9.54
C PHE A 58 5.15 6.97 -8.71
N GLY A 59 5.85 5.88 -8.38
CA GLY A 59 5.38 4.87 -7.45
C GLY A 59 5.09 5.48 -6.08
N ASP A 60 6.04 6.23 -5.53
CA ASP A 60 5.93 6.94 -4.24
C ASP A 60 4.70 7.86 -4.20
N ILE A 61 4.56 8.73 -5.21
CA ILE A 61 3.42 9.65 -5.32
C ILE A 61 2.08 8.90 -5.46
N LEU A 62 2.04 7.87 -6.30
CA LEU A 62 0.79 7.14 -6.56
C LEU A 62 0.39 6.24 -5.39
N SER A 63 1.33 5.66 -4.64
CA SER A 63 1.01 4.87 -3.46
C SER A 63 0.36 5.73 -2.36
N ASP A 64 0.85 6.95 -2.15
CA ASP A 64 0.23 7.90 -1.23
C ASP A 64 -1.16 8.32 -1.69
N LEU A 65 -1.32 8.62 -2.99
CA LEU A 65 -2.60 8.95 -3.58
C LEU A 65 -3.61 7.80 -3.42
N ALA A 66 -3.17 6.56 -3.66
CA ALA A 66 -4.00 5.36 -3.50
C ALA A 66 -4.48 5.19 -2.06
N ALA A 67 -3.58 5.36 -1.09
CA ALA A 67 -3.89 5.25 0.33
C ALA A 67 -4.89 6.33 0.77
N ALA A 68 -4.70 7.58 0.32
CA ALA A 68 -5.61 8.68 0.59
C ALA A 68 -7.01 8.44 -0.02
N VAL A 69 -7.08 7.94 -1.26
CA VAL A 69 -8.36 7.58 -1.92
C VAL A 69 -9.06 6.42 -1.20
N ALA A 70 -8.31 5.47 -0.64
CA ALA A 70 -8.85 4.35 0.13
C ALA A 70 -9.35 4.75 1.53
N GLY A 71 -8.93 5.90 2.05
CA GLY A 71 -9.51 6.52 3.24
C GLY A 71 -8.52 7.25 4.15
N SER A 72 -7.24 6.86 4.15
CA SER A 72 -6.18 7.52 4.91
C SER A 72 -4.82 6.99 4.48
N ILE A 73 -3.80 7.84 4.46
CA ILE A 73 -2.40 7.42 4.24
C ILE A 73 -1.95 6.45 5.34
N GLY A 74 -2.52 6.54 6.55
CA GLY A 74 -2.19 5.71 7.70
C GLY A 74 -2.56 4.22 7.59
N ILE A 75 -3.34 3.82 6.58
CA ILE A 75 -3.78 2.43 6.43
C ILE A 75 -2.89 1.59 5.53
N ALA A 76 -2.07 2.21 4.68
CA ALA A 76 -1.37 1.49 3.62
C ALA A 76 -0.13 0.75 4.16
N PRO A 77 -0.07 -0.59 4.02
CA PRO A 77 1.14 -1.34 4.29
C PRO A 77 2.11 -1.28 3.10
N ALA A 78 3.39 -1.56 3.33
CA ALA A 78 4.35 -1.74 2.26
C ALA A 78 5.41 -2.81 2.55
N ALA A 79 6.01 -3.30 1.47
CA ALA A 79 7.11 -4.25 1.49
C ALA A 79 8.14 -3.92 0.41
N ASN A 80 9.38 -3.72 0.83
CA ASN A 80 10.56 -3.61 -0.02
C ASN A 80 11.21 -4.99 -0.07
N LEU A 81 10.91 -5.75 -1.13
CA LEU A 81 11.32 -7.15 -1.24
C LEU A 81 12.68 -7.28 -1.93
N ASN A 82 13.53 -8.16 -1.41
CA ASN A 82 14.63 -8.76 -2.18
C ASN A 82 14.15 -10.13 -2.71
N PRO A 83 13.78 -10.23 -4.00
CA PRO A 83 13.19 -11.46 -4.54
C PRO A 83 14.09 -12.69 -4.43
N GLU A 84 15.40 -12.51 -4.57
CA GLU A 84 16.40 -13.59 -4.51
C GLU A 84 16.58 -14.14 -3.08
N ARG A 85 16.17 -13.37 -2.06
CA ARG A 85 16.31 -13.68 -0.62
C ARG A 85 17.74 -13.85 -0.13
N ASP A 86 18.72 -13.34 -0.87
CA ASP A 86 20.12 -13.29 -0.45
C ASP A 86 20.34 -12.17 0.58
N PHE A 87 19.45 -11.17 0.62
CA PHE A 87 19.44 -10.08 1.58
C PHE A 87 18.06 -9.92 2.25
N PRO A 88 17.99 -9.30 3.44
CA PRO A 88 16.71 -9.06 4.11
C PRO A 88 15.78 -8.19 3.28
N SER A 89 14.49 -8.56 3.25
CA SER A 89 13.41 -7.68 2.83
C SER A 89 13.00 -6.76 3.99
N MET A 90 12.45 -5.58 3.69
CA MET A 90 12.00 -4.60 4.67
C MET A 90 10.49 -4.38 4.56
N PHE A 91 9.80 -4.34 5.70
CA PHE A 91 8.35 -4.16 5.78
C PHE A 91 8.06 -2.95 6.66
N GLU A 92 7.38 -1.97 6.11
CA GLU A 92 7.14 -0.67 6.75
C GLU A 92 5.82 -0.07 6.23
N PRO A 93 5.11 0.75 7.02
CA PRO A 93 3.97 1.49 6.49
C PRO A 93 4.41 2.51 5.45
N VAL A 94 3.52 2.87 4.53
CA VAL A 94 3.79 3.91 3.52
C VAL A 94 3.95 5.29 4.17
N HIS A 95 3.20 5.57 5.24
CA HIS A 95 3.16 6.91 5.84
C HIS A 95 4.48 7.34 6.51
N GLY A 96 4.71 8.65 6.57
CA GLY A 96 5.86 9.25 7.27
C GLY A 96 5.75 9.26 8.80
N SER A 97 6.64 10.01 9.44
CA SER A 97 6.82 10.04 10.91
C SER A 97 5.76 10.82 11.70
N ALA A 98 4.88 11.57 11.03
CA ALA A 98 3.77 12.34 11.61
C ALA A 98 4.16 13.17 12.88
N PRO A 99 5.13 14.09 12.78
CA PRO A 99 5.68 14.83 13.93
C PRO A 99 4.67 15.74 14.63
N ASP A 100 3.62 16.17 13.93
CA ASP A 100 2.50 16.96 14.44
C ASP A 100 1.59 16.18 15.41
N ILE A 101 1.63 14.85 15.35
CA ILE A 101 0.87 13.98 16.26
C ILE A 101 1.73 13.09 17.17
N ALA A 102 3.06 13.15 17.03
CA ALA A 102 3.99 12.38 17.84
C ALA A 102 3.75 12.58 19.36
N GLY A 103 3.70 11.47 20.10
CA GLY A 103 3.48 11.49 21.56
C GLY A 103 2.05 11.77 22.02
N ARG A 104 1.08 11.94 21.10
CA ARG A 104 -0.32 12.20 21.45
C ARG A 104 -1.20 10.94 21.54
N GLY A 105 -0.67 9.78 21.16
CA GLY A 105 -1.40 8.51 21.23
C GLY A 105 -2.59 8.40 20.27
N ILE A 106 -2.57 9.14 19.16
CA ILE A 106 -3.66 9.19 18.16
C ILE A 106 -3.23 8.75 16.76
N ALA A 107 -2.02 8.18 16.64
CA ALA A 107 -1.55 7.64 15.36
C ALA A 107 -2.33 6.37 15.01
N ASN A 108 -2.64 6.20 13.73
CA ASN A 108 -3.25 4.98 13.23
C ASN A 108 -2.21 3.86 13.16
N PRO A 109 -2.36 2.74 13.91
CA PRO A 109 -1.36 1.66 13.88
C PRO A 109 -1.53 0.72 12.69
N LEU A 110 -2.60 0.87 11.89
CA LEU A 110 -3.03 -0.13 10.90
C LEU A 110 -1.95 -0.42 9.85
N GLY A 111 -1.37 0.60 9.20
CA GLY A 111 -0.34 0.39 8.18
C GLY A 111 0.87 -0.40 8.70
N ALA A 112 1.30 -0.13 9.93
CA ALA A 112 2.41 -0.84 10.56
C ALA A 112 2.04 -2.30 10.90
N ILE A 113 0.86 -2.53 11.47
CA ILE A 113 0.38 -3.88 11.81
C ILE A 113 0.20 -4.74 10.54
N TRP A 114 -0.36 -4.15 9.49
CA TRP A 114 -0.57 -4.87 8.23
C TRP A 114 0.77 -5.14 7.51
N SER A 115 1.74 -4.23 7.59
CA SER A 115 3.10 -4.49 7.10
C SER A 115 3.75 -5.66 7.85
N ALA A 116 3.53 -5.78 9.17
CA ALA A 116 3.98 -6.94 9.93
C ALA A 116 3.27 -8.25 9.51
N ALA A 117 1.99 -8.20 9.11
CA ALA A 117 1.31 -9.35 8.53
C ALA A 117 1.94 -9.78 7.19
N MET A 118 2.29 -8.83 6.31
CA MET A 118 3.03 -9.13 5.08
C MET A 118 4.40 -9.77 5.37
N MET A 119 5.09 -9.29 6.41
CA MET A 119 6.35 -9.90 6.86
C MET A 119 6.15 -11.34 7.32
N LEU A 120 5.11 -11.62 8.12
CA LEU A 120 4.81 -12.98 8.58
C LEU A 120 4.55 -13.93 7.41
N ASP A 121 3.77 -13.49 6.42
CA ASP A 121 3.53 -14.27 5.20
C ASP A 121 4.83 -14.56 4.46
N HIS A 122 5.67 -13.53 4.25
CA HIS A 122 6.98 -13.68 3.61
C HIS A 122 7.90 -14.68 4.33
N LEU A 123 7.84 -14.72 5.67
CA LEU A 123 8.61 -15.63 6.53
C LEU A 123 8.02 -17.05 6.62
N GLY A 124 6.91 -17.34 5.94
CA GLY A 124 6.29 -18.68 5.93
C GLY A 124 5.30 -18.91 7.06
N HIS A 125 4.69 -17.85 7.60
CA HIS A 125 3.65 -17.89 8.62
C HIS A 125 2.30 -17.34 8.10
N PRO A 126 1.73 -17.91 7.03
CA PRO A 126 0.51 -17.40 6.39
C PRO A 126 -0.70 -17.41 7.32
N GLU A 127 -0.83 -18.43 8.19
CA GLU A 127 -1.94 -18.49 9.16
C GLU A 127 -1.92 -17.32 10.15
N ALA A 128 -0.72 -16.90 10.58
CA ALA A 128 -0.56 -15.74 11.47
C ALA A 128 -0.84 -14.43 10.72
N ALA A 129 -0.36 -14.31 9.48
CA ALA A 129 -0.66 -13.18 8.62
C ALA A 129 -2.18 -13.02 8.40
N THR A 130 -2.87 -14.12 8.03
CA THR A 130 -4.32 -14.12 7.81
C THR A 130 -5.09 -13.75 9.07
N ARG A 131 -4.73 -14.28 10.25
CA ARG A 131 -5.36 -13.89 11.52
C ARG A 131 -5.30 -12.37 11.75
N ILE A 132 -4.16 -11.75 11.49
CA ILE A 132 -4.00 -10.29 11.64
C ILE A 132 -4.86 -9.54 10.61
N THR A 133 -4.82 -9.92 9.33
CA THR A 133 -5.60 -9.23 8.29
C THR A 133 -7.11 -9.39 8.48
N ASP A 134 -7.57 -10.55 8.94
CA ASP A 134 -8.97 -10.81 9.26
C ASP A 134 -9.43 -10.01 10.48
N ALA A 135 -8.56 -9.86 11.50
CA ALA A 135 -8.82 -9.00 12.64
C ALA A 135 -8.94 -7.53 12.23
N ILE A 136 -8.02 -7.01 11.39
CA ILE A 136 -8.10 -5.65 10.82
C ILE A 136 -9.42 -5.46 10.08
N ALA A 137 -9.76 -6.38 9.17
CA ALA A 137 -11.00 -6.31 8.41
C ALA A 137 -12.23 -6.33 9.33
N THR A 138 -12.19 -7.14 10.40
CA THR A 138 -13.28 -7.24 11.37
C THR A 138 -13.44 -5.98 12.20
N VAL A 139 -12.37 -5.38 12.71
CA VAL A 139 -12.43 -4.08 13.43
C VAL A 139 -13.05 -3.01 12.54
N LEU A 140 -12.57 -2.90 11.29
CA LEU A 140 -13.03 -1.90 10.33
C LEU A 140 -14.45 -2.13 9.80
N ALA A 141 -14.95 -3.37 9.79
CA ALA A 141 -16.27 -3.69 9.26
C ALA A 141 -17.36 -3.79 10.33
N LYS A 142 -17.01 -4.20 11.56
CA LYS A 142 -18.00 -4.59 12.59
C LYS A 142 -17.97 -3.73 13.86
N THR A 143 -17.04 -2.81 13.99
CA THR A 143 -16.93 -1.89 15.13
C THR A 143 -16.87 -0.44 14.67
N ASP A 144 -17.12 0.50 15.58
CA ASP A 144 -16.97 1.94 15.34
C ASP A 144 -15.58 2.48 15.77
N VAL A 145 -14.63 1.61 16.12
CA VAL A 145 -13.30 2.01 16.61
C VAL A 145 -12.46 2.56 15.45
N ARG A 146 -12.34 3.88 15.36
CA ARG A 146 -11.59 4.58 14.31
C ARG A 146 -10.70 5.65 14.94
N THR A 147 -9.44 5.68 14.52
CA THR A 147 -8.51 6.77 14.85
C THR A 147 -8.90 8.07 14.13
N PRO A 148 -8.38 9.24 14.53
CA PRO A 148 -8.82 10.53 13.97
C PRO A 148 -8.62 10.68 12.46
N ASP A 149 -7.59 10.07 11.88
CA ASP A 149 -7.35 10.05 10.42
C ASP A 149 -8.43 9.28 9.65
N LEU A 150 -9.11 8.34 10.32
CA LEU A 150 -10.27 7.61 9.79
C LEU A 150 -11.61 8.25 10.20
N GLY A 151 -11.58 9.47 10.76
CA GLY A 151 -12.76 10.24 11.15
C GLY A 151 -13.37 9.86 12.51
N GLY A 152 -12.68 9.05 13.33
CA GLY A 152 -13.15 8.70 14.67
C GLY A 152 -12.43 9.43 15.80
N THR A 153 -12.55 8.89 17.01
CA THR A 153 -11.97 9.45 18.24
C THR A 153 -11.10 8.47 19.02
N ALA A 154 -10.90 7.26 18.49
CA ALA A 154 -10.11 6.24 19.17
C ALA A 154 -8.62 6.63 19.19
N THR A 155 -7.97 6.29 20.29
CA THR A 155 -6.52 6.34 20.44
C THR A 155 -5.85 5.16 19.72
N THR A 156 -4.54 5.24 19.54
CA THR A 156 -3.71 4.14 19.04
C THR A 156 -3.89 2.88 19.90
N GLU A 157 -3.99 3.04 21.22
CA GLU A 157 -4.17 1.95 22.19
C GLU A 157 -5.56 1.32 22.05
N GLU A 158 -6.63 2.11 22.04
CA GLU A 158 -8.00 1.60 21.87
C GLU A 158 -8.19 0.85 20.54
N PHE A 159 -7.58 1.32 19.45
CA PHE A 159 -7.61 0.59 18.18
C PHE A 159 -6.85 -0.73 18.26
N THR A 160 -5.69 -0.73 18.92
CA THR A 160 -4.85 -1.93 19.09
C THR A 160 -5.55 -2.96 19.96
N ASP A 161 -6.18 -2.55 21.06
CA ASP A 161 -6.93 -3.43 21.96
C ASP A 161 -8.10 -4.11 21.23
N ALA A 162 -8.87 -3.33 20.46
CA ALA A 162 -9.96 -3.89 19.65
C ALA A 162 -9.49 -4.94 18.64
N LEU A 163 -8.27 -4.78 18.10
CA LEU A 163 -7.66 -5.77 17.22
C LEU A 163 -7.22 -7.02 17.99
N LEU A 164 -6.58 -6.84 19.16
CA LEU A 164 -6.09 -7.95 19.98
C LEU A 164 -7.21 -8.87 20.51
N GLU A 165 -8.43 -8.35 20.70
CA GLU A 165 -9.60 -9.18 21.06
C GLU A 165 -9.99 -10.19 19.97
N LEU A 166 -9.50 -10.02 18.74
CA LEU A 166 -9.87 -10.80 17.56
C LEU A 166 -8.76 -11.74 17.06
N VAL A 167 -7.53 -11.58 17.54
CA VAL A 167 -6.37 -12.34 17.04
C VAL A 167 -6.24 -13.68 17.75
#